data_AF-A0A7K3XF30-F1
#
_entry.id   AF-A0A7K3XF30-F1
#
_cell.length_a   1.000
_cell.length_b   1.000
_cell.length_c   1.000
_cell.angle_alpha   90.00
_cell.angle_beta   90.00
_cell.angle_gamma   90.00
#
_symmetry.space_group_name_H-M   'P 1'
#
loop_
_entity.id
_entity.type
_entity.pdbx_description
1 polymer ?
#
loop_
_entity_poly.entity_id
_entity_poly.type
_entity_poly.pdbx_seq_one_letter_code
_entity_poly.pdbx_strand_id
1 'polypeptide(L)'
;MGLEGEIGGSKLDLALYGNLNDKWVIFGGVHSKASLAERVSDDVPTSVAMMKKGLISILYTFDSKSFPPPHGNLLNKGELGSFANPSDKRKYIEDHGSFDGCFSYNTRTQPSINATKSGKMIYVSKLDKTSDHFVEFVSDSWEKYKKKY
;
A
#
# COMPACT_ATOMS: atom_id res chain seq x y z
N MET A 1 -6.03 -12.82 14.65
CA MET A 1 -5.99 -13.15 13.20
C MET A 1 -4.97 -14.26 13.01
N GLY A 2 -5.15 -15.21 12.10
CA GLY A 2 -4.28 -16.40 11.92
C GLY A 2 -2.82 -16.16 11.49
N LEU A 3 -2.28 -14.97 11.79
CA LEU A 3 -0.88 -14.55 11.66
C LEU A 3 -0.24 -14.26 13.04
N GLU A 4 -0.95 -14.59 14.13
CA GLU A 4 -0.52 -14.39 15.51
C GLU A 4 0.84 -15.07 15.77
N GLY A 5 1.81 -14.29 16.24
CA GLY A 5 3.18 -14.73 16.53
C GLY A 5 4.15 -14.67 15.35
N GLU A 6 3.65 -14.52 14.12
CA GLU A 6 4.44 -14.66 12.91
C GLU A 6 4.67 -13.36 12.14
N ILE A 7 3.79 -12.39 12.35
CA ILE A 7 3.75 -11.07 11.71
C ILE A 7 3.32 -10.13 12.82
N GLY A 8 4.00 -8.99 13.03
CA GLY A 8 3.74 -8.07 14.14
C GLY A 8 2.24 -7.74 14.26
N GLY A 9 1.53 -8.45 15.14
CA GLY A 9 0.09 -8.65 15.04
C GLY A 9 -0.77 -7.41 15.25
N SER A 10 -0.15 -6.28 15.61
CA SER A 10 -0.80 -5.02 15.92
C SER A 10 -0.69 -3.95 14.83
N LYS A 11 -0.08 -4.25 13.67
CA LYS A 11 0.19 -3.24 12.62
C LYS A 11 -0.46 -3.56 11.27
N LEU A 12 -1.22 -4.65 11.17
CA LEU A 12 -2.02 -4.96 9.99
C LEU A 12 -3.45 -4.50 10.21
N ASP A 13 -3.97 -3.68 9.30
CA ASP A 13 -5.32 -3.13 9.42
C ASP A 13 -6.38 -4.07 8.83
N LEU A 14 -6.07 -4.71 7.69
CA LEU A 14 -6.98 -5.64 7.00
C LEU A 14 -6.23 -6.89 6.52
N ALA A 15 -6.85 -8.05 6.66
CA ALA A 15 -6.37 -9.30 6.06
C ALA A 15 -7.14 -9.60 4.76
N LEU A 16 -6.44 -10.09 3.75
CA LEU A 16 -7.02 -10.52 2.48
C LEU A 16 -7.19 -12.04 2.47
N TYR A 17 -8.43 -12.47 2.24
CA TYR A 17 -8.81 -13.88 2.19
C TYR A 17 -9.23 -14.28 0.79
N GLY A 18 -8.83 -15.47 0.37
CA GLY A 18 -9.30 -16.11 -0.85
C GLY A 18 -9.77 -17.53 -0.57
N ASN A 19 -10.69 -18.04 -1.39
CA ASN A 19 -11.20 -19.39 -1.27
C ASN A 19 -10.38 -20.37 -2.12
N LEU A 20 -9.59 -21.21 -1.47
CA LEU A 20 -8.81 -22.28 -2.08
C LEU A 20 -9.38 -23.63 -1.66
N ASN A 21 -9.96 -24.38 -2.61
CA ASN A 21 -10.51 -25.72 -2.37
C ASN A 21 -11.48 -25.76 -1.16
N ASP A 22 -12.46 -24.87 -1.16
CA ASP A 22 -13.48 -24.69 -0.10
C ASP A 22 -12.93 -24.27 1.27
N LYS A 23 -11.67 -23.80 1.32
CA LYS A 23 -11.04 -23.26 2.53
C LYS A 23 -10.67 -21.80 2.32
N TRP A 24 -11.04 -20.96 3.28
CA TRP A 24 -10.60 -19.57 3.32
C TRP A 24 -9.17 -19.50 3.84
N VAL A 25 -8.27 -19.00 3.00
CA VAL A 25 -6.85 -18.83 3.33
C VAL A 25 -6.46 -17.36 3.24
N ILE A 26 -5.54 -16.94 4.11
CA ILE A 26 -4.94 -15.61 4.04
C ILE A 26 -3.89 -15.62 2.94
N PHE A 27 -4.00 -14.72 1.97
CA PHE A 27 -3.00 -14.57 0.90
C PHE A 27 -2.29 -13.22 0.92
N GLY A 28 -2.74 -12.28 1.77
CA GLY A 28 -2.14 -10.98 1.90
C GLY A 28 -2.80 -10.11 2.96
N GLY A 29 -2.46 -8.83 2.93
CA GLY A 29 -3.01 -7.85 3.84
C GLY A 29 -2.76 -6.42 3.39
N VAL A 30 -3.49 -5.49 4.04
CA VAL A 30 -3.49 -4.07 3.71
C VAL A 30 -3.17 -3.26 4.95
N HIS A 31 -2.18 -2.37 4.80
CA HIS A 31 -1.87 -1.29 5.73
C HIS A 31 -2.66 -0.06 5.29
N SER A 32 -3.72 0.28 6.01
CA SER A 32 -4.66 1.35 5.66
C SER A 32 -4.36 2.60 6.48
N LYS A 33 -3.98 3.69 5.81
CA LYS A 33 -3.59 4.94 6.48
C LYS A 33 -4.24 6.15 5.83
N ALA A 34 -5.05 6.89 6.57
CA ALA A 34 -5.60 8.16 6.09
C ALA A 34 -4.50 9.19 5.76
N SER A 35 -3.43 9.21 6.56
CA SER A 35 -2.22 10.00 6.32
C SER A 35 -0.99 9.20 6.70
N LEU A 36 0.12 9.41 6.00
CA LEU A 36 1.34 8.62 6.18
C LEU A 36 2.13 9.09 7.40
N ALA A 37 2.46 10.39 7.45
CA ALA A 37 3.39 10.98 8.42
C ALA A 37 4.61 10.06 8.62
N GLU A 38 5.22 10.06 9.80
CA GLU A 38 6.27 9.06 10.14
C GLU A 38 5.69 7.66 10.39
N ARG A 39 4.36 7.53 10.50
CA ARG A 39 3.68 6.28 10.89
C ARG A 39 3.75 5.17 9.84
N VAL A 40 4.00 5.51 8.56
CA VAL A 40 4.23 4.48 7.52
C VAL A 40 5.49 3.66 7.80
N SER A 41 6.49 4.22 8.51
CA SER A 41 7.70 3.50 8.88
C SER A 41 7.43 2.36 9.87
N ASP A 42 6.39 2.50 10.72
CA ASP A 42 5.95 1.44 11.64
C ASP A 42 5.41 0.20 10.90
N ASP A 43 4.89 0.37 9.68
CA ASP A 43 4.30 -0.71 8.90
C ASP A 43 5.35 -1.49 8.10
N VAL A 44 6.50 -0.87 7.81
CA VAL A 44 7.56 -1.45 6.97
C VAL A 44 8.04 -2.81 7.49
N PRO A 45 8.36 -3.01 8.79
CA PRO A 45 8.82 -4.32 9.27
C PRO A 45 7.78 -5.43 9.07
N THR A 46 6.50 -5.11 9.33
CA THR A 46 5.37 -6.03 9.18
C THR A 46 5.17 -6.39 7.72
N SER A 47 5.15 -5.40 6.83
CA SER A 47 4.99 -5.58 5.40
C SER A 47 6.12 -6.43 4.80
N VAL A 48 7.38 -6.14 5.14
CA VAL A 48 8.53 -6.92 4.68
C VAL A 48 8.46 -8.37 5.19
N ALA A 49 8.00 -8.60 6.42
CA ALA A 49 7.82 -9.94 6.96
C ALA A 49 6.71 -10.72 6.20
N MET A 50 5.60 -10.07 5.87
CA MET A 50 4.54 -10.64 5.01
C MET A 50 5.09 -11.05 3.64
N MET A 51 5.78 -10.13 2.97
CA MET A 51 6.34 -10.35 1.63
C MET A 51 7.35 -11.50 1.61
N LYS A 52 8.21 -11.60 2.64
CA LYS A 52 9.17 -12.73 2.77
C LYS A 52 8.50 -14.09 2.90
N LYS A 53 7.26 -14.14 3.42
CA LYS A 53 6.44 -15.36 3.50
C LYS A 53 5.63 -15.62 2.23
N GLY A 54 5.79 -14.79 1.20
CA GLY A 54 5.03 -14.86 -0.04
C GLY A 54 3.58 -14.41 0.12
N LEU A 55 3.26 -13.68 1.19
CA LEU A 55 1.99 -12.98 1.34
C LEU A 55 2.11 -11.59 0.72
N ILE A 56 1.03 -11.13 0.13
CA ILE A 56 0.99 -9.83 -0.54
C ILE A 56 0.76 -8.75 0.50
N SER A 57 1.54 -7.66 0.43
CA SER A 57 1.45 -6.57 1.39
C SER A 57 1.22 -5.23 0.71
N ILE A 58 0.08 -4.61 0.99
CA ILE A 58 -0.40 -3.42 0.28
C ILE A 58 -0.41 -2.20 1.21
N LEU A 59 0.04 -1.05 0.72
CA LEU A 59 -0.22 0.24 1.35
C LEU A 59 -1.46 0.88 0.69
N TYR A 60 -2.50 1.13 1.47
CA TYR A 60 -3.71 1.83 1.03
C TYR A 60 -3.79 3.17 1.76
N THR A 61 -3.94 4.28 1.04
CA THR A 61 -3.88 5.59 1.69
C THR A 61 -4.76 6.66 1.05
N PHE A 62 -5.18 7.63 1.87
CA PHE A 62 -5.73 8.89 1.39
C PHE A 62 -4.67 9.98 1.24
N ASP A 63 -3.40 9.67 1.52
CA ASP A 63 -2.25 10.58 1.40
C ASP A 63 -2.61 12.01 1.86
N SER A 64 -3.23 12.11 3.04
CA SER A 64 -3.84 13.34 3.50
C SER A 64 -2.83 14.20 4.24
N LYS A 65 -2.42 15.30 3.60
CA LYS A 65 -1.60 16.35 4.20
C LYS A 65 -1.85 17.69 3.56
N SER A 66 -2.33 18.62 4.36
CA SER A 66 -2.34 20.04 4.08
C SER A 66 -1.64 20.79 5.20
N PHE A 67 -1.21 22.02 4.90
CA PHE A 67 -0.67 22.94 5.89
C PHE A 67 -1.65 24.11 6.05
N PRO A 68 -2.21 24.33 7.25
CA PRO A 68 -3.09 25.47 7.52
C PRO A 68 -2.30 26.77 7.61
N PRO A 69 -2.93 27.95 7.47
CA PRO A 69 -2.34 29.22 7.86
C PRO A 69 -1.81 29.18 9.31
N PRO A 70 -0.65 29.81 9.62
CA PRO A 70 0.19 30.61 8.72
C PRO A 70 1.18 29.79 7.86
N HIS A 71 1.17 28.45 7.97
CA HIS A 71 2.16 27.56 7.37
C HIS A 71 1.80 27.10 5.94
N GLY A 72 0.60 27.42 5.45
CA GLY A 72 0.16 27.05 4.12
C GLY A 72 -1.24 27.55 3.78
N ASN A 73 -1.82 26.97 2.74
CA ASN A 73 -3.08 27.40 2.13
C ASN A 73 -4.16 26.32 2.16
N LEU A 74 -4.07 25.36 3.10
CA LEU A 74 -5.01 24.23 3.27
C LEU A 74 -5.14 23.29 2.07
N LEU A 75 -4.34 23.46 1.02
CA LEU A 75 -4.36 22.55 -0.12
C LEU A 75 -3.76 21.19 0.29
N ASN A 76 -4.55 20.12 0.20
CA ASN A 76 -4.09 18.77 0.47
C ASN A 76 -3.21 18.24 -0.68
N LYS A 77 -1.89 18.34 -0.54
CA LYS A 77 -0.92 17.87 -1.54
C LYS A 77 -0.38 16.46 -1.25
N GLY A 78 -0.68 15.92 -0.07
CA GLY A 78 -0.09 14.67 0.40
C GLY A 78 1.39 14.76 0.76
N GLU A 79 1.99 13.60 1.02
CA GLU A 79 3.34 13.46 1.60
C GLU A 79 4.27 12.60 0.74
N LEU A 80 3.79 12.04 -0.37
CA LEU A 80 4.60 11.18 -1.24
C LEU A 80 5.59 11.95 -2.12
N GLY A 81 5.45 13.27 -2.26
CA GLY A 81 6.29 14.07 -3.16
C GLY A 81 6.07 13.68 -4.63
N SER A 82 7.07 13.97 -5.47
CA SER A 82 7.02 13.72 -6.92
C SER A 82 8.08 12.73 -7.36
N PHE A 83 8.03 12.31 -8.63
CA PHE A 83 9.11 11.51 -9.24
C PHE A 83 10.46 12.27 -9.24
N ALA A 84 10.44 13.57 -9.56
CA ALA A 84 11.65 14.39 -9.62
C ALA A 84 12.17 14.81 -8.23
N ASN A 85 11.30 14.86 -7.23
CA ASN A 85 11.65 15.19 -5.85
C ASN A 85 10.91 14.24 -4.89
N PRO A 86 11.39 12.98 -4.77
CA PRO A 86 10.72 11.97 -3.99
C PRO A 86 10.87 12.24 -2.49
N SER A 87 9.77 12.13 -1.76
CA SER A 87 9.82 12.05 -0.30
C SER A 87 10.46 10.73 0.16
N ASP A 88 10.90 10.65 1.41
CA ASP A 88 11.35 9.37 1.97
C ASP A 88 10.25 8.31 1.98
N LYS A 89 8.98 8.74 2.06
CA LYS A 89 7.82 7.85 2.06
C LYS A 89 7.61 7.19 0.70
N ARG A 90 7.87 7.93 -0.39
CA ARG A 90 7.91 7.37 -1.75
C ARG A 90 9.06 6.39 -1.92
N LYS A 91 10.24 6.67 -1.36
CA LYS A 91 11.40 5.76 -1.43
C LYS A 91 11.12 4.40 -0.78
N TYR A 92 10.32 4.34 0.30
CA TYR A 92 9.88 3.05 0.85
C TYR A 92 9.19 2.17 -0.20
N ILE A 93 8.48 2.75 -1.15
CA ILE A 93 7.78 2.01 -2.20
C ILE A 93 8.72 1.83 -3.40
N GLU A 94 9.13 2.92 -4.03
CA GLU A 94 9.79 2.90 -5.34
C GLU A 94 11.26 2.47 -5.30
N ASP A 95 11.95 2.66 -4.18
CA ASP A 95 13.37 2.32 -4.04
C ASP A 95 13.57 1.04 -3.22
N HIS A 96 12.89 0.93 -2.09
CA HIS A 96 13.10 -0.14 -1.13
C HIS A 96 12.17 -1.33 -1.33
N GLY A 97 11.03 -1.14 -2.02
CA GLY A 97 10.05 -2.20 -2.22
C GLY A 97 9.45 -2.72 -0.92
N SER A 98 9.26 -1.83 0.06
CA SER A 98 8.73 -2.18 1.39
C SER A 98 7.26 -2.60 1.38
N PHE A 99 6.56 -2.42 0.26
CA PHE A 99 5.18 -2.88 0.01
C PHE A 99 5.09 -3.38 -1.44
N ASP A 100 4.20 -4.32 -1.74
CA ASP A 100 3.97 -4.82 -3.10
C ASP A 100 3.29 -3.80 -4.02
N GLY A 101 2.57 -2.84 -3.44
CA GLY A 101 1.97 -1.71 -4.14
C GLY A 101 1.42 -0.67 -3.16
N CYS A 102 1.34 0.56 -3.61
CA CYS A 102 0.72 1.67 -2.88
C CYS A 102 -0.46 2.24 -3.67
N PHE A 103 -1.62 2.36 -3.04
CA PHE A 103 -2.85 2.86 -3.66
C PHE A 103 -3.30 4.12 -2.94
N SER A 104 -3.12 5.26 -3.59
CA SER A 104 -3.56 6.56 -3.09
C SER A 104 -4.89 6.97 -3.70
N TYR A 105 -5.78 7.53 -2.88
CA TYR A 105 -7.02 8.16 -3.34
C TYR A 105 -6.99 9.69 -3.20
N ASN A 106 -5.81 10.26 -2.95
CA ASN A 106 -5.58 11.68 -3.18
C ASN A 106 -5.24 11.89 -4.66
N THR A 107 -6.13 12.56 -5.40
CA THR A 107 -5.92 12.85 -6.83
C THR A 107 -4.76 13.80 -7.10
N ARG A 108 -4.11 14.36 -6.07
CA ARG A 108 -2.88 15.16 -6.18
C ARG A 108 -1.60 14.37 -5.91
N THR A 109 -1.71 13.14 -5.41
CA THR A 109 -0.57 12.21 -5.39
C THR A 109 -0.11 12.01 -6.83
N GLN A 110 1.20 12.02 -7.06
CA GLN A 110 1.75 11.66 -8.37
C GLN A 110 1.92 10.14 -8.46
N PRO A 111 1.38 9.46 -9.47
CA PRO A 111 1.62 8.02 -9.64
C PRO A 111 3.09 7.75 -10.00
N SER A 112 3.52 6.50 -9.84
CA SER A 112 4.75 6.00 -10.48
C SER A 112 4.52 5.97 -12.00
N ILE A 113 5.39 6.61 -12.78
CA ILE A 113 5.24 6.74 -14.24
C ILE A 113 6.18 5.82 -15.03
N ASN A 114 7.27 5.39 -14.43
CA ASN A 114 8.30 4.55 -15.03
C ASN A 114 8.54 3.32 -14.16
N ALA A 115 9.29 2.36 -14.69
CA ALA A 115 9.85 1.30 -13.86
C ALA A 115 10.63 1.91 -12.69
N THR A 116 10.25 1.52 -11.48
CA THR A 116 10.88 1.96 -10.23
C THR A 116 12.05 1.03 -9.89
N LYS A 117 12.96 1.48 -9.04
CA LYS A 117 14.14 0.69 -8.66
C LYS A 117 13.76 -0.62 -7.96
N SER A 118 12.70 -0.61 -7.17
CA SER A 118 12.16 -1.81 -6.51
C SER A 118 11.23 -2.65 -7.40
N GLY A 119 10.78 -2.10 -8.53
CA GLY A 119 9.69 -2.65 -9.34
C GLY A 119 8.29 -2.50 -8.71
N LYS A 120 8.17 -1.83 -7.56
CA LYS A 120 6.90 -1.58 -6.86
C LYS A 120 6.37 -0.18 -7.20
N MET A 121 5.06 -0.05 -7.31
CA MET A 121 4.42 1.12 -7.91
C MET A 121 3.45 1.81 -6.95
N ILE A 122 3.30 3.13 -7.15
CA ILE A 122 2.28 3.98 -6.56
C ILE A 122 1.20 4.22 -7.62
N TYR A 123 -0.02 3.78 -7.32
CA TYR A 123 -1.21 3.97 -8.12
C TYR A 123 -2.09 5.05 -7.52
N VAL A 124 -2.82 5.77 -8.37
CA VAL A 124 -3.76 6.80 -7.94
C VAL A 124 -5.13 6.48 -8.54
N SER A 125 -6.15 6.42 -7.69
CA SER A 125 -7.52 6.12 -8.09
C SER A 125 -8.51 7.11 -7.48
N LYS A 126 -9.74 7.11 -7.98
CA LYS A 126 -10.85 7.88 -7.43
C LYS A 126 -11.87 6.92 -6.82
N LEU A 127 -12.49 7.32 -5.71
CA LEU A 127 -13.48 6.50 -4.99
C LEU A 127 -14.83 6.39 -5.72
N ASP A 128 -15.07 7.17 -6.78
CA ASP A 128 -16.31 7.18 -7.53
C ASP A 128 -16.41 6.07 -8.60
N LYS A 129 -15.39 5.20 -8.69
CA LYS A 129 -15.34 4.08 -9.64
C LYS A 129 -15.65 2.75 -8.96
N THR A 130 -16.34 1.87 -9.68
CA THR A 130 -16.70 0.51 -9.22
C THR A 130 -15.57 -0.51 -9.37
N SER A 131 -14.61 -0.27 -10.27
CA SER A 131 -13.36 -1.02 -10.40
C SER A 131 -12.21 -0.04 -10.52
N ASP A 132 -11.16 -0.26 -9.75
CA ASP A 132 -9.97 0.56 -9.74
C ASP A 132 -8.70 -0.30 -9.64
N HIS A 133 -7.54 0.37 -9.63
CA HIS A 133 -6.25 -0.30 -9.58
C HIS A 133 -6.09 -1.18 -8.35
N PHE A 134 -6.72 -0.85 -7.22
CA PHE A 134 -6.64 -1.67 -6.02
C PHE A 134 -7.41 -2.99 -6.20
N VAL A 135 -8.63 -2.93 -6.72
CA VAL A 135 -9.45 -4.13 -6.99
C VAL A 135 -8.77 -5.03 -8.04
N GLU A 136 -8.27 -4.44 -9.12
CA GLU A 136 -7.52 -5.14 -10.17
C GLU A 136 -6.28 -5.84 -9.57
N PHE A 137 -5.49 -5.09 -8.79
CA PHE A 137 -4.27 -5.63 -8.18
C PHE A 137 -4.56 -6.78 -7.21
N VAL A 138 -5.57 -6.65 -6.35
CA VAL A 138 -5.96 -7.71 -5.39
C VAL A 138 -6.46 -8.95 -6.11
N SER A 139 -7.22 -8.78 -7.19
CA SER A 139 -7.75 -9.88 -7.99
C SER A 139 -6.62 -10.63 -8.70
N ASP A 140 -5.73 -9.92 -9.39
CA ASP A 140 -4.57 -10.51 -10.07
C ASP A 140 -3.62 -11.21 -9.09
N SER A 141 -3.44 -10.60 -7.93
CA SER A 141 -2.67 -11.11 -6.81
C SER A 141 -3.21 -12.45 -6.32
N TRP A 142 -4.54 -12.55 -6.17
CA TRP A 142 -5.21 -13.79 -5.81
C TRP A 142 -5.06 -14.87 -6.87
N GLU A 143 -5.25 -14.54 -8.15
CA GLU A 143 -5.06 -15.48 -9.25
C GLU A 143 -3.63 -16.05 -9.31
N LYS A 144 -2.62 -15.22 -9.03
CA LYS A 144 -1.22 -15.65 -8.93
C LYS A 144 -0.99 -16.55 -7.71
N TYR A 145 -1.57 -16.20 -6.57
CA TYR A 145 -1.45 -17.00 -5.35
C TYR A 145 -2.05 -18.40 -5.53
N LYS A 146 -3.25 -18.50 -6.11
CA LYS A 146 -3.90 -19.78 -6.41
C LYS A 146 -3.02 -20.69 -7.25
N LYS A 147 -2.36 -20.18 -8.29
CA LYS A 147 -1.52 -21.00 -9.19
C LYS A 147 -0.28 -21.61 -8.51
N LYS A 148 0.08 -21.14 -7.32
CA LYS A 148 1.21 -21.66 -6.55
C LYS A 148 0.83 -22.90 -5.73
N TYR A 149 -0.46 -23.17 -5.54
CA TYR A 149 -1.01 -24.24 -4.69
C TYR A 149 -2.02 -25.10 -5.45
#